data_AF-A0A8H6W3D3-F1
#
_entry.id   AF-A0A8H6W3D3-F1
#
_cell.length_a   1.000
_cell.length_b   1.000
_cell.length_c   1.000
_cell.angle_alpha   90.00
_cell.angle_beta   90.00
_cell.angle_gamma   90.00
#
_symmetry.space_group_name_H-M   'P 1'
#
loop_
_entity.id
_entity.type
_entity.pdbx_description
1 polymer ?
#
loop_
_entity_poly.entity_id
_entity_poly.type
_entity_poly.pdbx_seq_one_letter_code
_entity_poly.pdbx_strand_id
1 'polypeptide(L)'
;MHTISLTDPRTRGTTNHDALSSSKIDWDSVWDQSVARNEPPDALRGLRPDGVGTILYFTDGAPEGLSSSLSRFQHANKLGLFAASTPFITGRTVTLFMKEQICDTGAVGLALTKPASECRMSFKGLTPIATPMSVSQSEGNLVITLDNKNPTQLLLSAIRQADIDLTNPDYDQFCLGTMRNGEPYQMFSILSGDPSRGTIALRSPSSPPPGSQVQFFHRPNATAVENPDTLVTRQHAFGFAAVPELLRYTQAFDRGEEDFELELPDTFLAGSENGFLWLH
;
A
#
# COMPACT_ATOMS: atom_id res chain seq x y z
N MET A 1 -11.22 -10.41 -20.56
CA MET A 1 -10.78 -9.20 -19.85
C MET A 1 -12.04 -8.44 -19.47
N HIS A 2 -12.36 -8.35 -18.18
CA HIS A 2 -13.52 -7.60 -17.69
C HIS A 2 -13.02 -6.31 -17.03
N THR A 3 -13.60 -5.17 -17.41
CA THR A 3 -13.33 -3.87 -16.78
C THR A 3 -14.18 -3.71 -15.53
N ILE A 4 -13.54 -3.31 -14.43
CA ILE A 4 -14.16 -3.06 -13.13
C ILE A 4 -14.27 -1.54 -12.94
N SER A 5 -15.41 -1.05 -12.45
CA SER A 5 -15.55 0.28 -11.88
C SER A 5 -16.38 0.22 -10.62
N LEU A 6 -15.96 1.01 -9.63
CA LEU A 6 -16.70 1.32 -8.43
C LEU A 6 -16.88 2.83 -8.36
N THR A 7 -18.13 3.27 -8.28
CA THR A 7 -18.50 4.59 -7.75
C THR A 7 -19.30 4.36 -6.47
N ASP A 8 -18.98 5.11 -5.41
CA ASP A 8 -19.71 5.03 -4.15
C ASP A 8 -21.18 5.45 -4.37
N PRO A 9 -22.19 4.64 -3.97
CA PRO A 9 -23.60 5.00 -4.08
C PRO A 9 -24.04 6.19 -3.19
N ARG A 10 -23.15 6.85 -2.45
CA ARG A 10 -23.49 8.02 -1.61
C ARG A 10 -23.98 9.26 -2.35
N THR A 11 -23.97 9.30 -3.68
CA THR A 11 -24.48 10.44 -4.46
C THR A 11 -25.91 10.22 -4.97
N ARG A 12 -26.87 9.99 -4.07
CA ARG A 12 -28.31 10.25 -4.32
C ARG A 12 -29.09 10.27 -2.99
N GLY A 13 -28.96 11.37 -2.26
CA GLY A 13 -29.78 11.65 -1.07
C GLY A 13 -30.09 13.13 -1.00
N THR A 14 -31.26 13.51 -1.50
CA THR A 14 -31.88 14.82 -1.22
C THR A 14 -31.97 15.02 0.29
N THR A 15 -31.42 16.13 0.78
CA THR A 15 -31.46 16.55 2.18
C THR A 15 -32.91 16.80 2.62
N ASN A 16 -33.45 15.89 3.44
CA ASN A 16 -34.55 16.20 4.35
C ASN A 16 -33.95 16.38 5.74
N HIS A 17 -33.73 17.64 6.11
CA HIS A 17 -33.63 18.05 7.51
C HIS A 17 -35.02 17.87 8.13
N ASP A 18 -35.22 16.79 8.88
CA ASP A 18 -36.10 16.72 10.07
C ASP A 18 -36.38 15.25 10.42
N ALA A 19 -35.67 14.75 11.44
CA ALA A 19 -36.10 13.72 12.41
C ALA A 19 -34.88 13.10 13.12
N LEU A 20 -34.22 13.88 13.99
CA LEU A 20 -33.30 13.35 14.98
C LEU A 20 -34.02 13.34 16.33
N SER A 21 -34.65 12.22 16.67
CA SER A 21 -34.99 11.92 18.06
C SER A 21 -34.72 10.45 18.39
N SER A 22 -33.79 10.29 19.34
CA SER A 22 -33.73 9.20 20.32
C SER A 22 -33.84 7.76 19.82
N SER A 23 -32.90 7.31 18.98
CA SER A 23 -32.49 5.90 19.01
C SER A 23 -31.00 5.85 19.35
N LYS A 24 -30.66 5.02 20.34
CA LYS A 24 -29.29 4.74 20.76
C LYS A 24 -28.65 4.03 19.58
N ILE A 25 -27.97 4.79 18.72
CA ILE A 25 -27.21 4.26 17.59
C ILE A 25 -26.16 3.35 18.20
N ASP A 26 -26.37 2.05 18.04
CA ASP A 26 -25.39 1.05 18.40
C ASP A 26 -24.29 1.11 17.35
N TRP A 27 -23.26 1.91 17.65
CA TRP A 27 -22.16 2.14 16.74
C TRP A 27 -21.50 0.83 16.32
N ASP A 28 -21.43 -0.16 17.22
CA ASP A 28 -20.90 -1.50 16.91
C ASP A 28 -21.73 -2.19 15.81
N SER A 29 -23.05 -2.02 15.79
CA SER A 29 -23.91 -2.57 14.72
C SER A 29 -23.74 -1.86 13.36
N VAL A 30 -23.39 -0.57 13.37
CA VAL A 30 -23.13 0.21 12.15
C VAL A 30 -21.77 -0.17 11.54
N TRP A 31 -20.77 -0.44 12.40
CA TRP A 31 -19.49 -0.98 11.98
C TRP A 31 -19.62 -2.44 11.53
N ASP A 32 -20.37 -3.28 12.24
CA ASP A 32 -20.61 -4.69 11.86
C ASP A 32 -21.39 -4.83 10.54
N GLN A 33 -22.34 -3.95 10.25
CA GLN A 33 -23.05 -3.95 8.96
C GLN A 33 -22.14 -3.61 7.77
N SER A 34 -21.08 -2.81 8.00
CA SER A 34 -20.06 -2.56 6.97
C SER A 34 -19.17 -3.78 6.70
N VAL A 35 -19.05 -4.69 7.68
CA VAL A 35 -18.33 -5.96 7.55
C VAL A 35 -19.22 -7.05 6.91
N ALA A 36 -20.56 -6.93 7.01
CA ALA A 36 -21.47 -8.03 6.74
C ALA A 36 -21.90 -8.27 5.27
N ARG A 37 -21.60 -7.41 4.30
CA ARG A 37 -21.85 -7.70 2.86
C ARG A 37 -20.86 -6.98 1.93
N ASN A 38 -19.61 -7.44 1.92
CA ASN A 38 -18.67 -7.03 0.86
C ASN A 38 -18.97 -7.80 -0.42
N GLU A 39 -20.12 -7.49 -1.04
CA GLU A 39 -20.44 -7.99 -2.36
C GLU A 39 -19.39 -7.48 -3.36
N PRO A 40 -18.91 -8.35 -4.27
CA PRO A 40 -17.98 -7.91 -5.29
C PRO A 40 -18.65 -6.89 -6.22
N PRO A 41 -17.88 -5.99 -6.86
CA PRO A 41 -18.35 -5.07 -7.88
C PRO A 41 -19.23 -5.78 -8.92
N ASP A 42 -20.20 -5.08 -9.52
CA ASP A 42 -21.12 -5.66 -10.51
C ASP A 42 -20.42 -6.43 -11.62
N ALA A 43 -19.30 -5.89 -12.12
CA ALA A 43 -18.47 -6.51 -13.15
C ALA A 43 -17.88 -7.87 -12.75
N LEU A 44 -17.76 -8.15 -11.44
CA LEU A 44 -17.22 -9.37 -10.87
C LEU A 44 -18.29 -10.32 -10.32
N ARG A 45 -19.54 -9.87 -10.10
CA ARG A 45 -20.63 -10.68 -9.52
C ARG A 45 -20.94 -11.95 -10.32
N GLY A 46 -20.84 -11.87 -11.65
CA GLY A 46 -21.11 -12.99 -12.56
C GLY A 46 -19.93 -13.95 -12.77
N LEU A 47 -18.75 -13.63 -12.23
CA LEU A 47 -17.55 -14.46 -12.41
C LEU A 47 -17.50 -15.55 -11.35
N ARG A 48 -17.12 -16.76 -11.77
CA ARG A 48 -16.80 -17.85 -10.84
C ARG A 48 -15.50 -17.49 -10.13
N PRO A 49 -15.44 -17.54 -8.78
CA PRO A 49 -14.23 -17.20 -8.04
C PRO A 49 -12.97 -17.96 -8.52
N ASP A 50 -13.13 -19.25 -8.81
CA ASP A 50 -12.02 -20.11 -9.27
C ASP A 50 -11.64 -19.88 -10.74
N GLY A 51 -12.47 -19.14 -11.50
CA GLY A 51 -12.23 -18.80 -12.89
C GLY A 51 -11.43 -17.53 -13.08
N VAL A 52 -11.08 -16.82 -12.00
CA VAL A 52 -10.28 -15.60 -12.03
C VAL A 52 -8.88 -15.91 -11.52
N GLY A 53 -7.87 -15.66 -12.36
CA GLY A 53 -6.47 -15.93 -12.03
C GLY A 53 -5.70 -14.70 -11.55
N THR A 54 -6.06 -13.50 -12.04
CA THR A 54 -5.41 -12.25 -11.64
C THR A 54 -6.40 -11.09 -11.65
N ILE A 55 -6.33 -10.21 -10.66
CA ILE A 55 -7.06 -8.96 -10.55
C ILE A 55 -6.05 -7.82 -10.43
N LEU A 56 -6.06 -6.91 -11.40
CA LEU A 56 -5.26 -5.67 -11.40
C LEU A 56 -6.20 -4.50 -11.16
N TYR A 57 -5.90 -3.60 -10.24
CA TYR A 57 -6.79 -2.46 -9.98
C TYR A 57 -6.03 -1.21 -9.56
N PHE A 58 -6.66 -0.06 -9.80
CA PHE A 58 -6.23 1.27 -9.39
C PHE A 58 -7.33 1.80 -8.47
N THR A 59 -6.97 2.25 -7.28
CA THR A 59 -7.93 2.61 -6.22
C THR A 59 -7.65 3.99 -5.66
N ASP A 60 -8.68 4.64 -5.15
CA ASP A 60 -8.55 5.81 -4.30
C ASP A 60 -7.94 5.45 -2.92
N GLY A 61 -7.94 6.42 -2.01
CA GLY A 61 -7.40 6.25 -0.65
C GLY A 61 -8.22 5.37 0.31
N ALA A 62 -9.32 4.74 -0.13
CA ALA A 62 -10.20 3.93 0.72
C ALA A 62 -10.48 2.53 0.13
N PRO A 63 -9.45 1.67 -0.01
CA PRO A 63 -9.55 0.38 -0.70
C PRO A 63 -10.15 -0.74 0.16
N GLU A 64 -10.51 -0.51 1.42
CA GLU A 64 -10.80 -1.56 2.40
C GLU A 64 -12.03 -2.38 2.02
N GLY A 65 -13.11 -1.71 1.61
CA GLY A 65 -14.34 -2.37 1.17
C GLY A 65 -14.10 -3.24 -0.07
N LEU A 66 -13.35 -2.72 -1.05
CA LEU A 66 -12.97 -3.48 -2.23
C LEU A 66 -12.08 -4.68 -1.84
N SER A 67 -11.02 -4.44 -1.07
CA SER A 67 -10.07 -5.47 -0.65
C SER A 67 -10.77 -6.63 0.08
N SER A 68 -11.74 -6.30 0.95
CA SER A 68 -12.56 -7.29 1.62
C SER A 68 -13.45 -8.06 0.63
N SER A 69 -14.09 -7.39 -0.34
CA SER A 69 -14.90 -8.08 -1.37
C SER A 69 -14.07 -9.01 -2.27
N LEU A 70 -12.81 -8.63 -2.54
CA LEU A 70 -11.89 -9.41 -3.37
C LEU A 70 -11.38 -10.68 -2.66
N SER A 71 -11.53 -10.78 -1.33
CA SER A 71 -11.17 -11.98 -0.56
C SER A 71 -11.90 -13.24 -1.05
N ARG A 72 -13.06 -13.08 -1.71
CA ARG A 72 -13.79 -14.17 -2.37
C ARG A 72 -12.96 -14.89 -3.44
N PHE A 73 -12.06 -14.19 -4.12
CA PHE A 73 -11.21 -14.73 -5.19
C PHE A 73 -9.91 -15.29 -4.61
N GLN A 74 -9.99 -16.31 -3.74
CA GLN A 74 -8.87 -16.82 -2.94
C GLN A 74 -7.66 -17.30 -3.77
N HIS A 75 -7.89 -17.73 -5.01
CA HIS A 75 -6.85 -18.22 -5.91
C HIS A 75 -6.29 -17.17 -6.87
N ALA A 76 -6.93 -15.99 -6.95
CA ALA A 76 -6.48 -14.93 -7.84
C ALA A 76 -5.32 -14.16 -7.22
N ASN A 77 -4.30 -13.86 -8.01
CA ASN A 77 -3.31 -12.83 -7.65
C ASN A 77 -4.00 -11.47 -7.69
N LYS A 78 -3.84 -10.62 -6.66
CA LYS A 78 -4.49 -9.31 -6.60
C LYS A 78 -3.42 -8.24 -6.41
N LEU A 79 -3.31 -7.36 -7.39
CA LEU A 79 -2.34 -6.27 -7.40
C LEU A 79 -3.09 -4.94 -7.58
N GLY A 80 -3.01 -4.09 -6.57
CA GLY A 80 -3.62 -2.77 -6.55
C GLY A 80 -2.58 -1.65 -6.60
N LEU A 81 -2.88 -0.52 -7.24
CA LEU A 81 -2.09 0.70 -7.15
C LEU A 81 -2.97 1.81 -6.59
N PHE A 82 -2.48 2.57 -5.61
CA PHE A 82 -3.17 3.77 -5.20
C PHE A 82 -3.02 4.84 -6.28
N ALA A 83 -4.10 5.49 -6.68
CA ALA A 83 -4.02 6.59 -7.63
C ALA A 83 -3.22 7.76 -7.05
N ALA A 84 -2.50 8.46 -7.93
CA ALA A 84 -1.80 9.69 -7.57
C ALA A 84 -2.79 10.82 -7.27
N SER A 85 -2.37 11.73 -6.40
CA SER A 85 -3.19 12.89 -6.02
C SER A 85 -3.25 13.89 -7.17
N THR A 86 -4.45 14.28 -7.60
CA THR A 86 -4.63 15.24 -8.71
C THR A 86 -5.36 16.55 -8.38
N PRO A 87 -5.39 17.06 -7.13
CA PRO A 87 -6.26 18.19 -6.77
C PRO A 87 -5.89 19.47 -7.54
N PHE A 88 -4.61 19.68 -7.82
CA PHE A 88 -4.12 20.87 -8.52
C PHE A 88 -4.18 20.77 -10.05
N ILE A 89 -4.32 19.56 -10.59
CA ILE A 89 -4.35 19.32 -12.04
C ILE A 89 -5.80 19.24 -12.54
N THR A 90 -6.64 18.47 -11.84
CA THR A 90 -8.01 18.16 -12.28
C THR A 90 -9.09 18.66 -11.33
N GLY A 91 -8.72 19.27 -10.19
CA GLY A 91 -9.65 19.68 -9.15
C GLY A 91 -10.25 18.52 -8.33
N ARG A 92 -9.72 17.30 -8.50
CA ARG A 92 -10.21 16.07 -7.84
C ARG A 92 -9.11 15.46 -6.98
N THR A 93 -9.50 14.83 -5.87
CA THR A 93 -8.57 14.12 -4.98
C THR A 93 -7.72 13.13 -5.77
N VAL A 94 -8.37 12.30 -6.59
CA VAL A 94 -7.74 11.39 -7.56
C VAL A 94 -8.48 11.43 -8.89
N THR A 95 -7.83 11.00 -9.97
CA THR A 95 -8.45 10.88 -11.29
C THR A 95 -8.18 9.49 -11.86
N LEU A 96 -9.21 8.65 -11.89
CA LEU A 96 -9.19 7.32 -12.52
C LEU A 96 -9.97 7.38 -13.83
N PHE A 97 -9.47 6.69 -14.85
CA PHE A 97 -10.14 6.61 -16.15
C PHE A 97 -10.70 5.21 -16.36
N MET A 98 -12.00 5.14 -16.63
CA MET A 98 -12.64 3.94 -17.14
C MET A 98 -13.32 4.26 -18.47
N LYS A 99 -12.75 3.76 -19.57
CA LYS A 99 -13.24 4.03 -20.93
C LYS A 99 -13.30 5.55 -21.17
N GLU A 100 -14.50 6.11 -21.30
CA GLU A 100 -14.75 7.54 -21.54
C GLU A 100 -15.20 8.29 -20.26
N GLN A 101 -15.17 7.61 -19.11
CA GLN A 101 -15.62 8.16 -17.83
C GLN A 101 -14.44 8.44 -16.90
N ILE A 102 -14.53 9.55 -16.19
CA ILE A 102 -13.66 9.92 -15.08
C ILE A 102 -14.32 9.46 -13.78
N CYS A 103 -13.59 8.71 -12.97
CA CYS A 103 -13.96 8.33 -11.62
C CYS A 103 -13.01 9.01 -10.63
N ASP A 104 -13.54 9.67 -9.61
CA ASP A 104 -12.78 10.38 -8.57
C ASP A 104 -12.86 9.71 -7.19
N THR A 105 -13.58 8.59 -7.11
CA THR A 105 -13.75 7.72 -5.94
C THR A 105 -13.82 6.26 -6.39
N GLY A 106 -13.53 5.33 -5.47
CA GLY A 106 -13.56 3.90 -5.69
C GLY A 106 -12.34 3.37 -6.44
N ALA A 107 -12.56 2.46 -7.36
CA ALA A 107 -11.49 1.77 -8.08
C ALA A 107 -11.87 1.42 -9.52
N VAL A 108 -10.87 1.35 -10.38
CA VAL A 108 -10.97 0.84 -11.76
C VAL A 108 -9.98 -0.31 -11.95
N GLY A 109 -10.33 -1.33 -12.72
CA GLY A 109 -9.44 -2.49 -12.82
C GLY A 109 -9.82 -3.51 -13.87
N LEU A 110 -9.07 -4.60 -13.86
CA LEU A 110 -9.13 -5.70 -14.80
C LEU A 110 -9.15 -7.03 -14.05
N ALA A 111 -10.10 -7.90 -14.42
CA ALA A 111 -10.06 -9.31 -14.06
C ALA A 111 -9.62 -10.15 -15.26
N LEU A 112 -8.57 -10.95 -15.04
CA LEU A 112 -7.98 -11.88 -15.99
C LEU A 112 -8.29 -13.31 -15.55
N THR A 113 -8.74 -14.14 -16.49
CA THR A 113 -9.07 -15.55 -16.22
C THR A 113 -7.84 -16.43 -16.09
N LYS A 114 -6.76 -16.09 -16.81
CA LYS A 114 -5.48 -16.78 -16.68
C LYS A 114 -4.69 -16.18 -15.51
N PRO A 115 -4.16 -17.01 -14.60
CA PRO A 115 -3.27 -16.51 -13.57
C PRO A 115 -1.97 -16.02 -14.20
N ALA A 116 -1.35 -15.04 -13.55
CA ALA A 116 0.02 -14.67 -13.87
C ALA A 116 0.93 -15.89 -13.65
N SER A 117 1.81 -16.19 -14.60
CA SER A 117 2.80 -17.27 -14.47
C SER A 117 3.71 -17.05 -13.27
N GLU A 118 3.92 -15.79 -12.91
CA GLU A 118 4.65 -15.39 -11.72
C GLU A 118 4.11 -14.08 -11.18
N CYS A 119 4.03 -13.97 -9.86
CA CYS A 119 3.68 -12.76 -9.14
C CYS A 119 4.72 -12.61 -8.02
N ARG A 120 5.54 -11.54 -8.06
CA ARG A 120 6.53 -11.24 -7.03
C ARG A 120 6.43 -9.79 -6.56
N MET A 121 6.77 -9.60 -5.30
CA MET A 121 6.96 -8.30 -4.67
C MET A 121 8.35 -8.30 -4.03
N SER A 122 9.07 -7.18 -4.16
CA SER A 122 10.40 -7.03 -3.55
C SER A 122 10.59 -5.61 -3.05
N PHE A 123 11.23 -5.47 -1.90
CA PHE A 123 11.62 -4.17 -1.35
C PHE A 123 13.09 -3.91 -1.65
N LYS A 124 13.35 -3.03 -2.62
CA LYS A 124 14.71 -2.68 -3.07
C LYS A 124 15.27 -1.49 -2.30
N GLY A 125 16.59 -1.45 -2.16
CA GLY A 125 17.31 -0.37 -1.50
C GLY A 125 17.06 -0.24 0.01
N LEU A 126 16.58 -1.31 0.65
CA LEU A 126 16.42 -1.39 2.10
C LEU A 126 17.43 -2.38 2.68
N THR A 127 18.07 -2.00 3.78
CA THR A 127 18.97 -2.87 4.53
C THR A 127 18.37 -3.19 5.90
N PRO A 128 18.33 -4.46 6.32
CA PRO A 128 17.91 -4.80 7.67
C PRO A 128 18.95 -4.27 8.68
N ILE A 129 18.48 -3.63 9.75
CA ILE A 129 19.35 -3.06 10.80
C ILE A 129 19.18 -3.72 12.16
N ALA A 130 18.19 -4.60 12.29
CA ALA A 130 17.92 -5.37 13.49
C ALA A 130 17.61 -6.82 13.11
N THR A 131 17.70 -7.74 14.07
CA THR A 131 17.16 -9.10 13.93
C THR A 131 15.63 -9.09 13.99
N PRO A 132 14.93 -10.09 13.41
CA PRO A 132 13.47 -10.21 13.54
C PRO A 132 13.01 -10.31 14.99
N MET A 133 11.89 -9.67 15.30
CA MET A 133 11.28 -9.56 16.63
C MET A 133 9.77 -9.82 16.53
N SER A 134 9.14 -10.24 17.62
CA SER A 134 7.69 -10.42 17.69
C SER A 134 7.02 -9.14 18.18
N VAL A 135 5.91 -8.75 17.55
CA VAL A 135 5.01 -7.74 18.12
C VAL A 135 4.35 -8.31 19.36
N SER A 136 4.58 -7.68 20.50
CA SER A 136 3.99 -8.08 21.78
C SER A 136 2.69 -7.32 22.04
N GLN A 137 2.64 -6.02 21.70
CA GLN A 137 1.47 -5.18 21.88
C GLN A 137 1.43 -4.08 20.82
N SER A 138 0.24 -3.80 20.31
CA SER A 138 -0.03 -2.74 19.35
C SER A 138 -1.44 -2.16 19.52
N GLU A 139 -1.65 -0.91 19.12
CA GLU A 139 -2.94 -0.23 19.18
C GLU A 139 -3.03 0.82 18.06
N GLY A 140 -4.09 0.76 17.23
CA GLY A 140 -4.19 1.61 16.05
C GLY A 140 -2.95 1.49 15.16
N ASN A 141 -2.33 2.62 14.82
CA ASN A 141 -1.07 2.66 14.07
C ASN A 141 0.19 2.62 14.93
N LEU A 142 0.07 2.36 16.24
CA LEU A 142 1.17 2.35 17.19
C LEU A 142 1.65 0.94 17.50
N VAL A 143 2.95 0.73 17.40
CA VAL A 143 3.63 -0.43 17.98
C VAL A 143 4.07 -0.06 19.39
N ILE A 144 3.50 -0.75 20.38
CA ILE A 144 3.70 -0.45 21.81
C ILE A 144 4.89 -1.24 22.36
N THR A 145 4.98 -2.54 22.07
CA THR A 145 6.11 -3.39 22.47
C THR A 145 6.52 -4.39 21.41
N LEU A 146 7.83 -4.63 21.31
CA LEU A 146 8.46 -5.69 20.51
C LEU A 146 9.27 -6.59 21.45
N ASP A 147 9.03 -7.91 21.43
CA ASP A 147 9.61 -8.87 22.37
C ASP A 147 9.52 -8.42 23.84
N ASN A 148 8.38 -7.79 24.20
CA ASN A 148 8.11 -7.18 25.50
C ASN A 148 9.10 -6.07 25.91
N LYS A 149 9.78 -5.46 24.94
CA LYS A 149 10.72 -4.34 25.12
C LYS A 149 10.24 -3.10 24.38
N ASN A 150 10.82 -1.95 24.74
CA ASN A 150 10.57 -0.63 24.18
C ASN A 150 11.02 -0.56 22.70
N PRO A 151 10.09 -0.45 21.73
CA PRO A 151 10.41 -0.42 20.30
C PRO A 151 11.34 0.73 19.90
N THR A 152 11.14 1.93 20.44
CA THR A 152 11.99 3.09 20.11
C THR A 152 13.43 2.89 20.56
N GLN A 153 13.65 2.31 21.74
CA GLN A 153 15.00 2.00 22.23
C GLN A 153 15.66 0.89 21.40
N LEU A 154 14.89 -0.10 20.95
CA LEU A 154 15.39 -1.15 20.05
C LEU A 154 15.83 -0.55 18.70
N LEU A 155 15.02 0.34 18.12
CA LEU A 155 15.37 1.05 16.89
C LEU A 155 16.63 1.91 17.07
N LEU A 156 16.71 2.72 18.13
CA LEU A 156 17.89 3.54 18.41
C LEU A 156 19.15 2.70 18.65
N SER A 157 19.01 1.54 19.29
CA SER A 157 20.11 0.59 19.46
C SER A 157 20.56 0.01 18.12
N ALA A 158 19.62 -0.38 17.26
CA ALA A 158 19.89 -0.91 15.92
C ALA A 158 20.61 0.14 15.05
N ILE A 159 20.14 1.39 15.09
CA ILE A 159 20.76 2.52 14.39
C ILE A 159 22.22 2.71 14.80
N ARG A 160 22.50 2.72 16.11
CA ARG A 160 23.87 2.87 16.64
C ARG A 160 24.76 1.68 16.29
N GLN A 161 24.22 0.47 16.32
CA GLN A 161 24.96 -0.74 15.94
C GLN A 161 25.30 -0.78 14.45
N ALA A 162 24.42 -0.22 13.62
CA ALA A 162 24.61 -0.12 12.17
C ALA A 162 25.48 1.08 11.76
N ASP A 163 25.99 1.88 12.71
CA ASP A 163 26.79 3.09 12.49
C ASP A 163 26.13 4.08 11.52
N ILE A 164 24.80 4.22 11.62
CA ILE A 164 24.02 5.15 10.78
C ILE A 164 24.06 6.53 11.42
N ASP A 165 24.52 7.51 10.64
CA ASP A 165 24.61 8.90 11.07
C ASP A 165 23.22 9.54 11.19
N LEU A 166 22.88 9.96 12.42
CA LEU A 166 21.64 10.66 12.75
C LEU A 166 21.82 12.19 12.83
N THR A 167 22.91 12.76 12.32
CA THR A 167 23.11 14.23 12.35
C THR A 167 22.08 14.98 11.50
N ASN A 168 21.51 14.31 10.48
CA ASN A 168 20.41 14.84 9.67
C ASN A 168 19.41 13.71 9.37
N PRO A 169 18.73 13.19 10.41
CA PRO A 169 17.93 11.98 10.29
C PRO A 169 16.62 12.35 9.61
N ASP A 170 16.42 11.81 8.43
CA ASP A 170 15.12 11.82 7.80
C ASP A 170 14.35 10.59 8.29
N TYR A 171 13.25 10.80 9.02
CA TYR A 171 12.46 9.70 9.56
C TYR A 171 11.91 8.79 8.46
N ASP A 172 11.77 9.31 7.22
CA ASP A 172 11.35 8.52 6.06
C ASP A 172 12.41 7.50 5.59
N GLN A 173 13.61 7.49 6.19
CA GLN A 173 14.65 6.47 5.95
C GLN A 173 14.44 5.18 6.75
N PHE A 174 13.59 5.19 7.79
CA PHE A 174 13.40 4.03 8.65
C PHE A 174 12.04 3.39 8.42
N CYS A 175 12.04 2.06 8.33
CA CYS A 175 10.84 1.29 8.09
C CYS A 175 10.76 0.09 9.04
N LEU A 176 9.54 -0.36 9.31
CA LEU A 176 9.24 -1.62 9.95
C LEU A 176 8.66 -2.57 8.89
N GLY A 177 9.33 -3.69 8.63
CA GLY A 177 8.83 -4.72 7.73
C GLY A 177 8.17 -5.85 8.52
N THR A 178 7.01 -6.34 8.09
CA THR A 178 6.48 -7.63 8.57
C THR A 178 7.05 -8.77 7.77
N MET A 179 7.38 -9.85 8.46
CA MET A 179 8.15 -10.96 7.94
C MET A 179 7.26 -12.20 7.76
N ARG A 180 7.43 -12.89 6.64
CA ARG A 180 6.80 -14.19 6.35
C ARG A 180 7.84 -15.09 5.71
N ASN A 181 8.09 -16.26 6.30
CA ASN A 181 9.10 -17.20 5.84
C ASN A 181 10.50 -16.58 5.69
N GLY A 182 10.86 -15.63 6.57
CA GLY A 182 12.16 -14.94 6.55
C GLY A 182 12.26 -13.75 5.60
N GLU A 183 11.24 -13.48 4.79
CA GLU A 183 11.23 -12.38 3.82
C GLU A 183 10.20 -11.30 4.21
N PRO A 184 10.48 -10.01 3.95
CA PRO A 184 9.51 -8.95 4.17
C PRO A 184 8.36 -9.05 3.15
N TYR A 185 7.12 -9.00 3.62
CA TYR A 185 5.92 -9.02 2.76
C TYR A 185 5.02 -7.78 2.91
N GLN A 186 5.32 -6.89 3.86
CA GLN A 186 4.69 -5.58 3.97
C GLN A 186 5.64 -4.64 4.70
N MET A 187 5.76 -3.41 4.22
CA MET A 187 6.68 -2.40 4.75
C MET A 187 5.89 -1.18 5.23
N PHE A 188 6.24 -0.70 6.42
CA PHE A 188 5.61 0.46 7.04
C PHE A 188 6.68 1.53 7.29
N SER A 189 6.50 2.74 6.76
CA SER A 189 7.37 3.86 7.15
C SER A 189 7.13 4.23 8.61
N ILE A 190 8.21 4.53 9.33
CA ILE A 190 8.12 4.99 10.72
C ILE A 190 7.92 6.50 10.71
N LEU A 191 6.79 6.97 11.25
CA LEU A 191 6.47 8.40 11.31
C LEU A 191 7.14 9.10 12.48
N SER A 192 7.16 8.43 13.63
CA SER A 192 7.73 8.97 14.85
C SER A 192 7.99 7.85 15.85
N GLY A 193 8.86 8.14 16.81
CA GLY A 193 9.08 7.32 17.98
C GLY A 193 9.34 8.22 19.17
N ASP A 194 8.76 7.89 20.32
CA ASP A 194 9.02 8.59 21.57
C ASP A 194 9.94 7.71 22.43
N PRO A 195 11.20 8.10 22.69
CA PRO A 195 12.09 7.29 23.52
C PRO A 195 11.61 7.15 24.97
N SER A 196 10.86 8.14 25.48
CA SER A 196 10.35 8.18 26.85
C SER A 196 9.11 7.32 27.02
N ARG A 197 8.16 7.40 26.07
CA ARG A 197 6.94 6.56 26.06
C ARG A 197 7.16 5.19 25.44
N GLY A 198 8.22 5.06 24.65
CA GLY A 198 8.69 3.83 24.03
C GLY A 198 7.99 3.40 22.75
N THR A 199 6.90 4.06 22.36
CA THR A 199 6.08 3.64 21.22
C THR A 199 6.62 4.16 19.89
N ILE A 200 6.35 3.41 18.81
CA ILE A 200 6.62 3.79 17.42
C ILE A 200 5.30 3.93 16.68
N ALA A 201 5.12 5.04 15.95
CA ALA A 201 3.98 5.27 15.07
C ALA A 201 4.33 4.92 13.62
N LEU A 202 3.42 4.21 12.95
CA LEU A 202 3.58 3.78 11.56
C LEU A 202 2.72 4.62 10.60
N ARG A 203 3.20 4.79 9.37
CA ARG A 203 2.46 5.40 8.26
C ARG A 203 1.47 4.41 7.66
N SER A 204 0.45 4.06 8.44
CA SER A 204 -0.63 3.13 8.08
C SER A 204 -1.80 3.37 9.04
N PRO A 205 -3.05 3.09 8.65
CA PRO A 205 -4.19 3.16 9.58
C PRO A 205 -4.09 2.14 10.73
N SER A 206 -3.37 1.03 10.51
CA SER A 206 -3.16 -0.01 11.51
C SER A 206 -1.73 -0.51 11.52
N SER A 207 -1.29 -0.92 12.71
CA SER A 207 -0.01 -1.58 12.95
C SER A 207 -0.16 -3.10 12.88
N PRO A 208 0.95 -3.84 12.68
CA PRO A 208 0.89 -5.30 12.70
C PRO A 208 0.31 -5.82 14.02
N PRO A 209 -0.54 -6.86 13.99
CA PRO A 209 -1.17 -7.39 15.19
C PRO A 209 -0.13 -8.09 16.09
N PRO A 210 -0.44 -8.26 17.39
CA PRO A 210 0.38 -9.06 18.30
C PRO A 210 0.64 -10.48 17.74
N GLY A 211 1.87 -10.96 17.88
CA GLY A 211 2.34 -12.23 17.33
C GLY A 211 2.94 -12.14 15.92
N SER A 212 2.78 -11.02 15.21
CA SER A 212 3.47 -10.80 13.94
C SER A 212 4.99 -10.71 14.12
N GLN A 213 5.74 -11.34 13.23
CA GLN A 213 7.20 -11.17 13.13
C GLN A 213 7.51 -9.90 12.34
N VAL A 214 8.38 -9.05 12.87
CA VAL A 214 8.76 -7.77 12.26
C VAL A 214 10.26 -7.52 12.35
N GLN A 215 10.79 -6.67 11.47
CA GLN A 215 12.20 -6.31 11.44
C GLN A 215 12.37 -4.83 11.06
N PHE A 216 13.34 -4.15 11.66
CA PHE A 216 13.69 -2.78 11.29
C PHE A 216 14.57 -2.76 10.04
N PHE A 217 14.25 -1.86 9.12
CA PHE A 217 14.98 -1.61 7.90
C PHE A 217 15.38 -0.13 7.80
N HIS A 218 16.49 0.12 7.12
CA HIS A 218 16.99 1.45 6.79
C HIS A 218 17.14 1.61 5.27
N ARG A 219 16.79 2.79 4.76
CA ARG A 219 17.02 3.20 3.38
C ARG A 219 18.17 4.21 3.33
N PRO A 220 19.36 3.83 2.84
CA PRO A 220 20.44 4.80 2.64
C PRO A 220 20.08 5.83 1.57
N ASN A 221 20.33 7.11 1.83
CA ASN A 221 20.09 8.24 0.90
C ASN A 221 20.80 8.09 -0.47
N ALA A 222 21.89 7.32 -0.52
CA ALA A 222 22.70 7.14 -1.72
C ALA A 222 22.25 5.95 -2.61
N THR A 223 21.16 5.28 -2.24
CA THR A 223 20.74 4.08 -2.99
C THR A 223 19.96 4.53 -4.23
N ALA A 224 20.63 4.50 -5.39
CA ALA A 224 19.93 4.58 -6.66
C ALA A 224 18.85 3.49 -6.71
N VAL A 225 17.65 3.83 -7.17
CA VAL A 225 16.66 2.80 -7.45
C VAL A 225 17.16 2.01 -8.64
N GLU A 226 17.65 0.81 -8.35
CA GLU A 226 17.94 -0.17 -9.38
C GLU A 226 16.64 -0.46 -10.12
N ASN A 227 16.69 -0.35 -11.46
CA ASN A 227 15.60 -0.84 -12.28
C ASN A 227 15.34 -2.31 -11.89
N PRO A 228 14.09 -2.73 -11.75
CA PRO A 228 13.80 -4.12 -11.46
C PRO A 228 14.34 -4.98 -12.61
N ASP A 229 15.47 -5.65 -12.38
CA ASP A 229 16.14 -6.57 -13.34
C ASP A 229 15.17 -7.59 -13.96
N THR A 230 14.07 -7.87 -13.25
CA THR A 230 13.02 -8.80 -13.65
C THR A 230 12.04 -8.26 -14.70
N LEU A 231 11.91 -6.94 -14.89
CA LEU A 231 11.03 -6.39 -15.93
C LEU A 231 11.70 -6.40 -17.31
N VAL A 232 13.02 -6.20 -17.37
CA VAL A 232 13.77 -6.11 -18.63
C VAL A 232 13.92 -7.48 -19.32
N THR A 233 13.78 -8.58 -18.58
CA THR A 233 14.01 -9.95 -19.08
C THR A 233 12.74 -10.70 -19.48
N ARG A 234 11.54 -10.12 -19.29
CA ARG A 234 10.27 -10.83 -19.49
C ARG A 234 9.37 -10.14 -20.50
N GLN A 235 8.83 -10.92 -21.43
CA GLN A 235 7.77 -10.49 -22.33
C GLN A 235 6.42 -10.52 -21.58
N HIS A 236 5.64 -9.44 -21.70
CA HIS A 236 4.29 -9.28 -21.12
C HIS A 236 4.25 -9.20 -19.58
N ALA A 237 4.69 -8.07 -19.02
CA ALA A 237 4.69 -7.84 -17.58
C ALA A 237 3.82 -6.64 -17.16
N PHE A 238 3.18 -6.76 -16.00
CA PHE A 238 2.59 -5.64 -15.27
C PHE A 238 3.41 -5.42 -14.00
N GLY A 239 3.93 -4.20 -13.84
CA GLY A 239 4.74 -3.80 -12.69
C GLY A 239 4.20 -2.53 -12.07
N PHE A 240 4.14 -2.53 -10.75
CA PHE A 240 3.90 -1.33 -9.95
C PHE A 240 5.15 -1.01 -9.15
N ALA A 241 5.52 0.26 -9.13
CA ALA A 241 6.64 0.77 -8.34
C ALA A 241 6.14 1.84 -7.38
N ALA A 242 6.61 1.79 -6.14
CA ALA A 242 6.44 2.87 -5.19
C ALA A 242 7.83 3.40 -4.86
N VAL A 243 7.99 4.70 -5.07
CA VAL A 243 9.28 5.37 -4.93
C VAL A 243 9.07 6.51 -3.93
N PRO A 244 9.90 6.63 -2.89
CA PRO A 244 9.81 7.79 -2.00
C PRO A 244 10.08 9.08 -2.78
N GLU A 245 9.31 10.13 -2.47
CA GLU A 245 9.45 11.48 -3.05
C GLU A 245 10.87 12.05 -2.91
N LEU A 246 11.60 11.59 -1.88
CA LEU A 246 12.97 11.99 -1.53
C LEU A 246 14.06 11.35 -2.37
N LEU A 247 13.75 10.55 -3.40
CA LEU A 247 14.74 10.33 -4.45
C LEU A 247 14.99 11.65 -5.15
N ARG A 248 15.93 12.40 -4.57
CA ARG A 248 16.48 13.59 -5.18
C ARG A 248 16.89 13.17 -6.58
N TYR A 249 16.40 13.94 -7.54
CA TYR A 249 16.72 13.95 -8.97
C TYR A 249 18.22 14.19 -9.26
N THR A 250 19.13 13.69 -8.43
CA THR A 250 20.56 13.97 -8.49
C THR A 250 21.29 13.19 -9.59
N GLN A 251 20.66 12.19 -10.22
CA GLN A 251 21.31 11.45 -11.32
C GLN A 251 20.85 11.86 -12.73
N ALA A 252 19.72 12.55 -12.89
CA ALA A 252 19.24 12.97 -14.21
C ALA A 252 19.86 14.31 -14.68
N PHE A 253 20.12 15.24 -13.75
CA PHE A 253 20.67 16.56 -14.12
C PHE A 253 22.16 16.56 -14.49
N ASP A 254 22.93 15.51 -14.18
CA ASP A 254 24.34 15.41 -14.60
C ASP A 254 24.50 15.04 -16.10
N ARG A 255 23.40 14.72 -16.81
CA ARG A 255 23.42 14.45 -18.26
C ARG A 255 22.82 15.55 -19.14
N GLY A 256 22.22 16.59 -18.58
CA GLY A 256 21.69 17.72 -19.36
C GLY A 256 20.55 17.37 -20.34
N GLU A 257 19.92 16.20 -20.19
CA GLU A 257 18.73 15.82 -20.94
C GLU A 257 17.51 16.05 -20.05
N GLU A 258 16.75 17.13 -20.34
CA GLU A 258 15.56 17.53 -19.57
C GLU A 258 14.37 16.57 -19.75
N ASP A 259 14.41 15.66 -20.72
CA ASP A 259 13.39 14.64 -20.97
C ASP A 259 14.05 13.27 -21.20
N PHE A 260 13.97 12.40 -20.19
CA PHE A 260 14.31 10.98 -20.35
C PHE A 260 13.02 10.19 -20.62
N GLU A 261 12.88 9.70 -21.86
CA GLU A 261 11.81 8.78 -22.23
C GLU A 261 12.31 7.33 -22.15
N LEU A 262 11.67 6.52 -21.30
CA LEU A 262 11.96 5.11 -21.17
C LEU A 262 10.85 4.29 -21.83
N GLU A 263 11.15 3.69 -22.98
CA GLU A 263 10.26 2.72 -23.62
C GLU A 263 10.58 1.30 -23.10
N LEU A 264 9.61 0.67 -22.46
CA LEU A 264 9.68 -0.73 -22.04
C LEU A 264 8.74 -1.58 -22.92
N PRO A 265 9.26 -2.33 -23.90
CA PRO A 265 8.43 -3.14 -24.77
C PRO A 265 7.65 -4.19 -23.97
N ASP A 266 6.38 -4.38 -24.33
CA ASP A 266 5.46 -5.36 -23.72
C ASP A 266 5.33 -5.26 -22.19
N THR A 267 5.59 -4.08 -21.62
CA THR A 267 5.58 -3.86 -20.18
C THR A 267 4.71 -2.67 -19.82
N PHE A 268 3.77 -2.88 -18.89
CA PHE A 268 3.08 -1.79 -18.21
C PHE A 268 3.78 -1.53 -16.88
N LEU A 269 4.37 -0.34 -16.72
CA LEU A 269 4.96 0.12 -15.47
C LEU A 269 4.24 1.39 -15.00
N ALA A 270 3.73 1.37 -13.77
CA ALA A 270 3.13 2.54 -13.14
C ALA A 270 3.73 2.82 -11.76
N GLY A 271 3.96 4.10 -11.49
CA GLY A 271 4.42 4.61 -10.20
C GLY A 271 3.27 5.14 -9.36
N SER A 272 3.38 5.05 -8.04
CA SER A 272 2.51 5.80 -7.12
C SER A 272 3.27 6.27 -5.88
N GLU A 273 3.06 7.54 -5.53
CA GLU A 273 3.49 8.15 -4.26
C GLU A 273 2.74 7.55 -3.05
N ASN A 274 1.51 7.08 -3.28
CA ASN A 274 0.63 6.51 -2.27
C ASN A 274 0.84 5.00 -2.09
N GLY A 275 1.71 4.40 -2.91
CA GLY A 275 2.09 2.99 -2.82
C GLY A 275 1.20 2.04 -3.62
N PHE A 276 1.31 0.76 -3.31
CA PHE A 276 0.58 -0.33 -3.97
C PHE A 276 0.06 -1.33 -2.94
N LEU A 277 -0.93 -2.12 -3.33
CA LEU A 277 -1.55 -3.18 -2.54
C LEU A 277 -1.21 -4.53 -3.15
N TRP A 278 -0.84 -5.47 -2.29
CA TRP A 278 -0.61 -6.86 -2.65
C TRP A 278 -1.47 -7.76 -1.78
N LEU A 279 -2.46 -8.44 -2.37
CA LEU A 279 -3.34 -9.35 -1.65
C LEU A 279 -3.17 -10.77 -2.22
N HIS A 280 -2.83 -11.71 -1.34
CA HIS A 280 -2.86 -13.14 -1.63
C HIS A 280 -4.25 -13.70 -1.30
#